data_AF-A0A2P7Q2S7-F1
#
_entry.id   AF-A0A2P7Q2S7-F1
#
_cell.length_a   1.000
_cell.length_b   1.000
_cell.length_c   1.000
_cell.angle_alpha   90.00
_cell.angle_beta   90.00
_cell.angle_gamma   90.00
#
_symmetry.space_group_name_H-M   'P 1'
#
loop_
_entity.id
_entity.type
_entity.pdbx_description
1 polymer ?
#
loop_
_entity_poly.entity_id
_entity_poly.type
_entity_poly.pdbx_seq_one_letter_code
_entity_poly.pdbx_strand_id
1 'polypeptide(L)'
;MNIDKKELKQTSYEFRSKSSRLLSCNFDSFSRDLNRFVNFIEEEELIYDFIKSFNIDNFNIEDRIQEDIDNNNKFNIGNTEEEEIYIIYHLLRYCIKIEGLPYSLLLKYANGSRRYDDMIKNFNDEVSLIFINHIGDYLNKIKLEMGYDEEMKYNIHMGNNGQVNIAEDKSTINAVQNNNTNDLEKLSKNIKDILRDLDLDNQIKENIEDNIEVLESELLEEKPRKGFIRTAIDGLQNSLPNIKDHIELTANITSIIGFAMAVIK
;
A
#
# COMPACT_ATOMS: atom_id res chain seq x y z
N MET A 1 -3.31 -12.08 15.96
CA MET A 1 -3.72 -10.78 15.39
C MET A 1 -3.35 -10.75 13.91
N ASN A 2 -4.27 -10.34 13.01
CA ASN A 2 -3.96 -10.05 11.60
C ASN A 2 -3.91 -8.52 11.48
N ILE A 3 -2.71 -7.93 11.47
CA ILE A 3 -2.54 -6.48 11.33
C ILE A 3 -2.33 -6.12 9.86
N ASP A 4 -2.99 -5.07 9.37
CA ASP A 4 -2.77 -4.58 8.01
C ASP A 4 -1.58 -3.59 7.91
N LYS A 5 -1.08 -3.33 6.69
CA LYS A 5 0.06 -2.41 6.46
C LYS A 5 -0.27 -0.95 6.81
N LYS A 6 -1.53 -0.53 6.78
CA LYS A 6 -1.95 0.81 7.16
C LYS A 6 -1.99 0.95 8.69
N GLU A 7 -2.53 -0.03 9.40
CA GLU A 7 -2.55 -0.12 10.86
C GLU A 7 -1.13 -0.11 11.42
N LEU A 8 -0.22 -0.95 10.91
CA LEU A 8 1.17 -0.96 11.36
C LEU A 8 1.89 0.37 11.11
N LYS A 9 1.57 1.08 10.01
CA LYS A 9 2.08 2.44 9.75
C LYS A 9 1.59 3.42 10.80
N GLN A 10 0.30 3.36 11.14
CA GLN A 10 -0.31 4.23 12.14
C GLN A 10 0.30 3.98 13.52
N THR A 11 0.34 2.72 13.97
CA THR A 11 0.97 2.33 15.25
C THR A 11 2.43 2.79 15.31
N SER A 12 3.19 2.60 14.22
CA SER A 12 4.59 3.04 14.16
C SER A 12 4.77 4.56 14.15
N TYR A 13 3.83 5.31 13.60
CA TYR A 13 3.84 6.76 13.63
C TYR A 13 3.53 7.28 15.03
N GLU A 14 2.47 6.74 15.65
CA GLU A 14 2.06 7.12 17.00
C GLU A 14 3.14 6.77 18.02
N PHE A 15 3.71 5.57 17.92
CA PHE A 15 4.84 5.16 18.75
C PHE A 15 5.98 6.17 18.70
N ARG A 16 6.44 6.55 17.49
CA ARG A 16 7.49 7.57 17.33
C ARG A 16 7.11 8.92 17.92
N SER A 17 5.85 9.33 17.74
CA SER A 17 5.34 10.60 18.28
C SER A 17 5.36 10.61 19.81
N LYS A 18 4.84 9.55 20.46
CA LYS A 18 4.83 9.43 21.92
C LYS A 18 6.23 9.29 22.49
N SER A 19 7.08 8.47 21.88
CA SER A 19 8.48 8.29 22.25
C SER A 19 9.26 9.59 22.18
N SER A 20 9.16 10.32 21.05
CA SER A 20 9.84 11.63 20.90
C SER A 20 9.39 12.63 21.96
N ARG A 21 8.08 12.67 22.25
CA ARG A 21 7.53 13.53 23.29
C ARG A 21 8.10 13.20 24.67
N LEU A 22 8.15 11.92 25.05
CA LEU A 22 8.75 11.47 26.30
C LEU A 22 10.23 11.86 26.37
N LEU A 23 11.02 11.56 25.33
CA LEU A 23 12.46 11.85 25.32
C LEU A 23 12.77 13.35 25.43
N SER A 24 11.90 14.20 24.86
CA SER A 24 12.05 15.67 24.87
C SER A 24 11.45 16.38 26.08
N CYS A 25 10.80 15.66 27.00
CA CYS A 25 10.11 16.29 28.12
C CYS A 25 11.09 16.93 29.12
N ASN A 26 10.57 17.88 29.89
CA ASN A 26 11.29 18.51 31.00
C ASN A 26 10.78 17.94 32.34
N PHE A 27 11.36 18.39 33.46
CA PHE A 27 10.99 17.86 34.77
C PHE A 27 9.49 17.98 35.09
N ASP A 28 8.90 19.13 34.83
CA ASP A 28 7.48 19.38 35.14
C ASP A 28 6.51 18.57 34.26
N SER A 29 6.93 18.22 33.03
CA SER A 29 6.09 17.49 32.07
C SER A 29 6.32 15.99 32.04
N PHE A 30 7.39 15.50 32.69
CA PHE A 30 7.81 14.11 32.67
C PHE A 30 6.67 13.14 33.04
N SER A 31 6.04 13.33 34.21
CA SER A 31 4.98 12.43 34.70
C SER A 31 3.81 12.31 33.71
N ARG A 32 3.37 13.45 33.15
CA ARG A 32 2.29 13.50 32.16
C ARG A 32 2.68 12.80 30.85
N ASP A 33 3.87 13.07 30.35
CA ASP A 33 4.30 12.57 29.04
C ASP A 33 4.72 11.09 29.12
N LEU A 34 5.23 10.63 30.27
CA LEU A 34 5.42 9.22 30.62
C LEU A 34 4.09 8.47 30.65
N ASN A 35 3.10 8.98 31.38
CA ASN A 35 1.78 8.35 31.47
C ASN A 35 1.14 8.20 30.08
N ARG A 36 1.26 9.22 29.22
CA ARG A 36 0.80 9.16 27.83
C ARG A 36 1.52 8.11 26.98
N PHE A 37 2.82 7.92 27.20
CA PHE A 37 3.59 6.91 26.48
C PHE A 37 3.22 5.50 26.95
N VAL A 38 3.18 5.26 28.27
CA VAL A 38 2.88 3.94 28.82
C VAL A 38 1.43 3.52 28.53
N ASN A 39 0.45 4.42 28.63
CA ASN A 39 -0.93 4.07 28.27
C ASN A 39 -1.04 3.68 26.79
N PHE A 40 -0.36 4.39 25.90
CA PHE A 40 -0.36 4.06 24.48
C PHE A 40 0.20 2.65 24.23
N ILE A 41 1.37 2.30 24.80
CA ILE A 41 1.95 0.97 24.58
C ILE A 41 1.14 -0.16 25.21
N GLU A 42 0.30 0.14 26.22
CA GLU A 42 -0.57 -0.84 26.87
C GLU A 42 -1.93 -1.00 26.18
N GLU A 43 -2.44 0.07 25.59
CA GLU A 43 -3.66 0.04 24.76
C GLU A 43 -3.40 -0.65 23.42
N GLU A 44 -2.17 -0.58 22.91
CA GLU A 44 -1.81 -1.09 21.61
C GLU A 44 -1.36 -2.56 21.66
N GLU A 45 -2.30 -3.47 21.39
CA GLU A 45 -2.15 -4.94 21.55
C GLU A 45 -0.83 -5.48 20.98
N LEU A 46 -0.46 -5.07 19.76
CA LEU A 46 0.77 -5.53 19.12
C LEU A 46 2.04 -5.24 19.95
N ILE A 47 2.11 -4.04 20.53
CA ILE A 47 3.25 -3.61 21.35
C ILE A 47 3.15 -4.26 22.73
N TYR A 48 1.95 -4.27 23.31
CA TYR A 48 1.80 -4.77 24.67
C TYR A 48 2.07 -6.26 24.79
N ASP A 49 1.63 -7.05 23.81
CA ASP A 49 1.86 -8.49 23.78
C ASP A 49 3.35 -8.81 23.61
N PHE A 50 4.08 -8.00 22.83
CA PHE A 50 5.54 -8.09 22.75
C PHE A 50 6.17 -7.87 24.13
N ILE A 51 5.80 -6.81 24.85
CA ILE A 51 6.34 -6.52 26.18
C ILE A 51 6.01 -7.64 27.18
N LYS A 52 4.78 -8.15 27.18
CA LYS A 52 4.34 -9.24 28.08
C LYS A 52 4.98 -10.59 27.80
N SER A 53 5.59 -10.75 26.63
CA SER A 53 6.25 -12.01 26.28
C SER A 53 7.52 -12.26 27.10
N PHE A 54 8.04 -11.22 27.77
CA PHE A 54 9.21 -11.26 28.64
C PHE A 54 8.81 -11.33 30.11
N ASN A 55 9.54 -12.10 30.92
CA ASN A 55 9.28 -12.18 32.36
C ASN A 55 10.52 -12.55 33.17
N ILE A 56 10.67 -11.94 34.35
CA ILE A 56 11.72 -12.29 35.32
C ILE A 56 11.09 -12.87 36.58
N ASP A 57 11.56 -14.04 37.00
CA ASP A 57 11.09 -14.71 38.21
C ASP A 57 11.47 -13.93 39.49
N ASN A 58 10.55 -13.88 40.46
CA ASN A 58 10.72 -13.21 41.76
C ASN A 58 11.09 -11.71 41.66
N PHE A 59 10.66 -11.05 40.60
CA PHE A 59 10.97 -9.64 40.38
C PHE A 59 10.16 -8.69 41.27
N ASN A 60 10.86 -7.81 42.00
CA ASN A 60 10.28 -6.68 42.71
C ASN A 60 11.01 -5.38 42.32
N ILE A 61 10.30 -4.48 41.65
CA ILE A 61 10.85 -3.20 41.20
C ILE A 61 11.25 -2.28 42.36
N GLU A 62 10.50 -2.29 43.47
CA GLU A 62 10.78 -1.42 44.62
C GLU A 62 12.09 -1.85 45.30
N ASP A 63 12.27 -3.16 45.51
CA ASP A 63 13.51 -3.73 46.07
C ASP A 63 14.71 -3.45 45.16
N ARG A 64 14.53 -3.57 43.84
CA ARG A 64 15.61 -3.32 42.87
C ARG A 64 16.06 -1.87 42.85
N ILE A 65 15.09 -0.95 42.84
CA ILE A 65 15.38 0.50 42.91
C ILE A 65 16.11 0.81 44.21
N GLN A 66 15.65 0.25 45.33
CA GLN A 66 16.27 0.49 46.64
C GLN A 66 17.70 -0.05 46.70
N GLU A 67 17.95 -1.25 46.19
CA GLU A 67 19.29 -1.86 46.10
C GLU A 67 20.27 -0.95 45.34
N ASP A 68 19.88 -0.43 44.18
CA ASP A 68 20.75 0.46 43.38
C ASP A 68 20.99 1.81 44.06
N ILE A 69 19.95 2.37 44.71
CA ILE A 69 20.08 3.60 45.48
C ILE A 69 21.08 3.43 46.63
N ASP A 70 20.93 2.35 47.40
CA ASP A 70 21.75 2.03 48.58
C ASP A 70 23.22 1.81 48.19
N ASN A 71 23.46 1.15 47.06
CA ASN A 71 24.80 0.93 46.51
C ASN A 71 25.38 2.15 45.78
N ASN A 72 24.66 3.28 45.76
CA ASN A 72 25.04 4.50 45.06
C ASN A 72 25.26 4.32 43.54
N ASN A 73 24.55 3.38 42.92
CA ASN A 73 24.65 3.07 41.51
C ASN A 73 23.56 3.77 40.69
N LYS A 74 23.76 3.84 39.36
CA LYS A 74 22.64 4.03 38.42
C LYS A 74 21.76 2.78 38.43
N PHE A 75 20.51 2.93 37.99
CA PHE A 75 19.60 1.80 37.96
C PHE A 75 20.07 0.72 37.00
N ASN A 76 20.16 -0.50 37.49
CA ASN A 76 20.61 -1.64 36.72
C ASN A 76 19.45 -2.24 35.92
N ILE A 77 19.47 -2.00 34.61
CA ILE A 77 18.47 -2.46 33.65
C ILE A 77 18.70 -3.90 33.15
N GLY A 78 19.76 -4.59 33.60
CA GLY A 78 20.11 -5.94 33.13
C GLY A 78 21.20 -5.95 32.05
N ASN A 79 21.51 -7.15 31.55
CA ASN A 79 22.55 -7.38 30.53
C ASN A 79 22.00 -8.10 29.28
N THR A 80 20.71 -8.36 29.25
CA THR A 80 20.02 -9.03 28.14
C THR A 80 18.84 -8.19 27.67
N GLU A 81 18.45 -8.36 26.42
CA GLU A 81 17.27 -7.68 25.84
C GLU A 81 16.00 -7.95 26.67
N GLU A 82 15.80 -9.21 27.10
CA GLU A 82 14.68 -9.60 27.96
C GLU A 82 14.68 -8.84 29.29
N GLU A 83 15.83 -8.77 29.96
CA GLU A 83 15.94 -8.03 31.21
C GLU A 83 15.70 -6.53 31.00
N GLU A 84 16.30 -5.93 29.98
CA GLU A 84 16.13 -4.51 29.68
C GLU A 84 14.65 -4.16 29.41
N ILE A 85 13.97 -4.93 28.58
CA ILE A 85 12.55 -4.70 28.25
C ILE A 85 11.70 -4.80 29.51
N TYR A 86 11.83 -5.90 30.25
CA TYR A 86 10.99 -6.18 31.41
C TYR A 86 11.24 -5.18 32.55
N ILE A 87 12.51 -4.98 32.93
CA ILE A 87 12.88 -4.13 34.07
C ILE A 87 12.53 -2.67 33.78
N ILE A 88 12.83 -2.16 32.58
CA ILE A 88 12.53 -0.76 32.23
C ILE A 88 11.01 -0.55 32.20
N TYR A 89 10.24 -1.46 31.60
CA TYR A 89 8.78 -1.36 31.61
C TYR A 89 8.21 -1.25 33.03
N HIS A 90 8.67 -2.12 33.94
CA HIS A 90 8.21 -2.08 35.32
C HIS A 90 8.69 -0.83 36.08
N LEU A 91 9.89 -0.32 35.80
CA LEU A 91 10.36 0.96 36.33
C LEU A 91 9.46 2.12 35.88
N LEU A 92 9.14 2.21 34.59
CA LEU A 92 8.30 3.26 34.04
C LEU A 92 6.88 3.20 34.64
N ARG A 93 6.33 1.99 34.81
CA ARG A 93 5.06 1.77 35.53
C ARG A 93 5.12 2.20 36.98
N TYR A 94 6.21 1.90 37.69
CA TYR A 94 6.42 2.36 39.05
C TYR A 94 6.49 3.88 39.13
N CYS A 95 7.17 4.53 38.18
CA CYS A 95 7.24 6.00 38.11
C CYS A 95 5.85 6.63 37.92
N ILE A 96 4.96 6.00 37.15
CA ILE A 96 3.56 6.45 37.04
C ILE A 96 2.82 6.32 38.37
N LYS A 97 3.00 5.19 39.08
CA LYS A 97 2.36 4.94 40.39
C LYS A 97 2.73 6.02 41.43
N ILE A 98 3.95 6.54 41.38
CA ILE A 98 4.42 7.59 42.32
C ILE A 98 4.40 9.00 41.72
N GLU A 99 3.79 9.18 40.54
CA GLU A 99 3.67 10.44 39.81
C GLU A 99 5.00 11.13 39.44
N GLY A 100 6.09 10.36 39.27
CA GLY A 100 7.39 10.89 38.88
C GLY A 100 8.53 9.88 39.06
N LEU A 101 9.77 10.34 38.96
CA LEU A 101 10.95 9.53 39.30
C LEU A 101 11.27 9.66 40.79
N PRO A 102 11.71 8.57 41.46
CA PRO A 102 12.26 8.68 42.81
C PRO A 102 13.42 9.69 42.80
N TYR A 103 13.38 10.67 43.70
CA TYR A 103 14.37 11.75 43.72
C TYR A 103 15.81 11.22 43.87
N SER A 104 15.99 10.23 44.74
CA SER A 104 17.27 9.54 44.98
C SER A 104 17.81 8.85 43.71
N LEU A 105 16.92 8.31 42.88
CA LEU A 105 17.27 7.70 41.61
C LEU A 105 17.60 8.77 40.56
N LEU A 106 16.79 9.83 40.45
CA LEU A 106 17.01 10.94 39.52
C LEU A 106 18.40 11.57 39.68
N LEU A 107 18.88 11.72 40.92
CA LEU A 107 20.21 12.24 41.22
C LEU A 107 21.35 11.42 40.61
N LYS A 108 21.15 10.12 40.34
CA LYS A 108 22.14 9.26 39.67
C LYS A 108 22.36 9.65 38.20
N TYR A 109 21.40 10.36 37.62
CA TYR A 109 21.44 10.87 36.25
C TYR A 109 21.80 12.36 36.18
N ALA A 110 22.33 12.93 37.27
CA ALA A 110 22.83 14.30 37.29
C ALA A 110 23.94 14.54 36.26
N ASN A 111 24.86 13.58 36.09
CA ASN A 111 26.05 13.69 35.24
C ASN A 111 26.77 15.07 35.43
N GLY A 112 26.84 15.55 36.67
CA GLY A 112 27.44 16.84 37.04
C GLY A 112 26.53 18.06 36.92
N SER A 113 25.32 17.94 36.38
CA SER A 113 24.32 19.01 36.34
C SER A 113 23.52 19.11 37.65
N ARG A 114 23.07 20.32 37.95
CA ARG A 114 22.11 20.63 39.04
C ARG A 114 20.71 20.91 38.53
N ARG A 115 20.49 20.89 37.20
CA ARG A 115 19.19 21.17 36.59
C ARG A 115 18.40 19.88 36.48
N TYR A 116 17.17 19.88 36.99
CA TYR A 116 16.30 18.72 36.90
C TYR A 116 15.97 18.33 35.45
N ASP A 117 15.84 19.30 34.55
CA ASP A 117 15.63 19.01 33.13
C ASP A 117 16.78 18.20 32.52
N ASP A 118 18.02 18.53 32.89
CA ASP A 118 19.20 17.80 32.41
C ASP A 118 19.21 16.37 33.00
N MET A 119 18.82 16.21 34.27
CA MET A 119 18.71 14.90 34.92
C MET A 119 17.67 14.01 34.23
N ILE A 120 16.50 14.57 33.89
CA ILE A 120 15.43 13.87 33.16
C ILE A 120 15.89 13.50 31.76
N LYS A 121 16.55 14.42 31.05
CA LYS A 121 17.12 14.14 29.74
C LYS A 121 18.12 12.99 29.81
N ASN A 122 19.04 13.00 30.77
CA ASN A 122 20.03 11.93 30.94
C ASN A 122 19.37 10.59 31.30
N PHE A 123 18.35 10.60 32.17
CA PHE A 123 17.56 9.42 32.46
C PHE A 123 16.89 8.87 31.20
N ASN A 124 16.27 9.74 30.41
CA ASN A 124 15.62 9.34 29.17
C ASN A 124 16.61 8.78 28.13
N ASP A 125 17.77 9.42 27.98
CA ASP A 125 18.81 9.01 27.04
C ASP A 125 19.41 7.65 27.44
N GLU A 126 19.57 7.38 28.73
CA GLU A 126 20.22 6.16 29.25
C GLU A 126 19.25 5.02 29.60
N VAL A 127 17.95 5.29 29.75
CA VAL A 127 16.95 4.30 30.18
C VAL A 127 15.79 4.23 29.21
N SER A 128 14.99 5.30 29.10
CA SER A 128 13.77 5.29 28.27
C SER A 128 14.07 4.99 26.80
N LEU A 129 15.18 5.51 26.26
CA LEU A 129 15.59 5.32 24.87
C LEU A 129 15.88 3.85 24.54
N ILE A 130 16.47 3.08 25.46
CA ILE A 130 16.77 1.66 25.27
C ILE A 130 15.48 0.88 25.06
N PHE A 131 14.50 1.09 25.94
CA PHE A 131 13.18 0.47 25.82
C PHE A 131 12.43 0.89 24.53
N ILE A 132 12.53 2.17 24.16
CA ILE A 132 11.96 2.68 22.91
C ILE A 132 12.61 2.01 21.69
N ASN A 133 13.92 1.75 21.73
CA ASN A 133 14.62 1.10 20.62
C ASN A 133 14.17 -0.36 20.48
N HIS A 134 14.05 -1.12 21.57
CA HIS A 134 13.56 -2.51 21.54
C HIS A 134 12.18 -2.63 20.88
N ILE A 135 11.22 -1.78 21.30
CA ILE A 135 9.89 -1.74 20.67
C ILE A 135 9.99 -1.28 19.21
N GLY A 136 10.82 -0.28 18.93
CA GLY A 136 11.04 0.24 17.57
C GLY A 136 11.57 -0.83 16.62
N ASP A 137 12.54 -1.62 17.07
CA ASP A 137 13.17 -2.70 16.32
C ASP A 137 12.19 -3.85 16.09
N TYR A 138 11.39 -4.21 17.10
CA TYR A 138 10.28 -5.15 16.93
C TYR A 138 9.30 -4.69 15.84
N LEU A 139 8.85 -3.43 15.89
CA LEU A 139 7.95 -2.88 14.86
C LEU A 139 8.62 -2.83 13.48
N ASN A 140 9.93 -2.57 13.40
CA ASN A 140 10.67 -2.58 12.13
C ASN A 140 10.82 -3.99 11.57
N LYS A 141 11.05 -5.00 12.42
CA LYS A 141 11.10 -6.40 12.02
C LYS A 141 9.78 -6.84 11.39
N ILE A 142 8.64 -6.45 11.97
CA ILE A 142 7.32 -6.74 11.38
C ILE A 142 7.16 -6.03 10.03
N LYS A 143 7.57 -4.77 9.89
CA LYS A 143 7.52 -4.06 8.59
C LYS A 143 8.34 -4.78 7.52
N LEU A 144 9.52 -5.28 7.87
CA LEU A 144 10.37 -6.06 6.97
C LEU A 144 9.65 -7.34 6.55
N GLU A 145 9.09 -8.10 7.51
CA GLU A 145 8.33 -9.33 7.25
C GLU A 145 7.09 -9.10 6.37
N MET A 146 6.49 -7.90 6.44
CA MET A 146 5.37 -7.48 5.59
C MET A 146 5.78 -6.95 4.21
N GLY A 147 7.08 -6.89 3.90
CA GLY A 147 7.58 -6.40 2.60
C GLY A 147 7.36 -4.90 2.40
N TYR A 148 7.59 -4.07 3.42
CA TYR A 148 7.56 -2.60 3.26
C TYR A 148 8.70 -2.06 2.38
N ASP A 149 9.82 -2.77 2.34
CA ASP A 149 11.00 -2.40 1.55
C ASP A 149 10.95 -2.95 0.12
N GLU A 150 9.90 -3.71 -0.24
CA GLU A 150 9.70 -4.15 -1.61
C GLU A 150 9.18 -2.97 -2.45
N GLU A 151 10.06 -2.40 -3.28
CA GLU A 151 9.63 -1.49 -4.35
C GLU A 151 8.64 -2.25 -5.25
N MET A 152 7.36 -1.88 -5.15
CA MET A 152 6.36 -2.27 -6.15
C MET A 152 6.77 -1.64 -7.48
N LYS A 153 7.55 -2.37 -8.29
CA LYS A 153 7.96 -1.93 -9.62
C LYS A 153 6.79 -2.10 -10.57
N TYR A 154 6.11 -0.98 -10.82
CA TYR A 154 5.04 -0.89 -11.81
C TYR A 154 5.64 -0.90 -13.22
N ASN A 155 5.65 -2.06 -13.87
CA ASN A 155 5.91 -2.15 -15.31
C ASN A 155 4.65 -1.75 -16.08
N ILE A 156 4.44 -0.46 -16.26
CA ILE A 156 3.37 0.07 -17.11
C ILE A 156 3.87 0.08 -18.55
N HIS A 157 3.49 -0.91 -19.36
CA HIS A 157 3.65 -0.85 -20.81
C HIS A 157 2.42 -0.18 -21.43
N MET A 158 2.53 1.12 -21.66
CA MET A 158 1.47 1.91 -22.30
C MET A 158 1.65 1.86 -23.82
N GLY A 159 1.09 0.82 -24.46
CA GLY A 159 0.70 0.92 -25.87
C GLY A 159 -0.62 1.67 -25.99
N ASN A 160 -0.98 2.17 -27.18
CA ASN A 160 -2.17 3.01 -27.46
C ASN A 160 -3.53 2.48 -26.92
N ASN A 161 -3.60 1.25 -26.40
CA ASN A 161 -4.80 0.59 -25.87
C ASN A 161 -4.57 -0.08 -24.49
N GLY A 162 -3.53 0.29 -23.73
CA GLY A 162 -3.15 -0.42 -22.49
C GLY A 162 -4.16 -0.27 -21.34
N GLN A 163 -4.75 -1.38 -20.90
CA GLN A 163 -5.48 -1.44 -19.63
C GLN A 163 -4.49 -1.68 -18.48
N VAL A 164 -4.57 -0.85 -17.44
CA VAL A 164 -3.77 -1.03 -16.22
C VAL A 164 -4.65 -1.67 -15.15
N ASN A 165 -4.33 -2.92 -14.81
CA ASN A 165 -4.97 -3.65 -13.72
C ASN A 165 -4.00 -3.70 -12.54
N ILE A 166 -4.41 -3.19 -11.38
CA ILE A 166 -3.60 -3.16 -10.15
C ILE A 166 -4.30 -4.01 -9.10
N ALA A 167 -3.68 -5.13 -8.73
CA ALA A 167 -4.12 -6.00 -7.64
C ALA A 167 -3.10 -5.94 -6.50
N GLU A 168 -3.56 -5.72 -5.27
CA GLU A 168 -2.77 -5.95 -4.05
C GLU A 168 -3.32 -7.20 -3.31
N ASP A 169 -2.46 -7.93 -2.60
CA ASP A 169 -2.78 -9.15 -1.84
C ASP A 169 -3.47 -10.29 -2.64
N LYS A 170 -4.39 -11.05 -2.02
CA LYS A 170 -5.15 -12.18 -2.63
C LYS A 170 -6.31 -11.70 -3.52
N SER A 171 -6.11 -10.62 -4.27
CA SER A 171 -7.15 -10.02 -5.10
C SER A 171 -7.27 -10.69 -6.46
N THR A 172 -8.50 -10.93 -6.91
CA THR A 172 -8.80 -11.41 -8.28
C THR A 172 -9.38 -10.27 -9.10
N ILE A 173 -8.72 -9.90 -10.20
CA ILE A 173 -9.22 -8.87 -11.12
C ILE A 173 -9.80 -9.52 -12.36
N ASN A 174 -11.07 -9.26 -12.62
CA ASN A 174 -11.72 -9.55 -13.89
C ASN A 174 -11.88 -8.25 -14.68
N ALA A 175 -11.02 -8.08 -15.67
CA ALA A 175 -10.98 -6.90 -16.52
C ALA A 175 -11.54 -7.23 -17.91
N VAL A 176 -12.60 -6.54 -18.33
CA VAL A 176 -13.19 -6.64 -19.67
C VAL A 176 -13.05 -5.28 -20.34
N GLN A 177 -12.23 -5.20 -21.38
CA GLN A 177 -12.04 -3.97 -22.17
C GLN A 177 -12.88 -4.06 -23.44
N ASN A 178 -13.75 -3.06 -23.67
CA ASN A 178 -14.63 -3.00 -24.83
C ASN A 178 -14.38 -1.70 -25.61
N ASN A 179 -13.30 -1.64 -26.38
CA ASN A 179 -12.83 -0.43 -27.08
C ASN A 179 -13.52 -0.16 -28.44
N ASN A 180 -14.47 -0.99 -28.88
CA ASN A 180 -14.78 -1.07 -30.33
C ASN A 180 -16.00 -0.29 -30.83
N THR A 181 -16.73 0.48 -30.01
CA THR A 181 -17.98 1.13 -30.48
C THR A 181 -17.72 2.38 -31.32
N ASN A 182 -16.85 3.29 -30.86
CA ASN A 182 -16.63 4.59 -31.55
C ASN A 182 -15.79 4.48 -32.84
N ASP A 183 -14.95 3.45 -32.97
CA ASP A 183 -14.10 3.28 -34.16
C ASP A 183 -14.86 2.58 -35.30
N LEU A 184 -15.81 1.70 -34.97
CA LEU A 184 -16.64 0.99 -35.95
C LEU A 184 -17.58 1.93 -36.72
N GLU A 185 -18.30 2.82 -36.01
CA GLU A 185 -19.20 3.79 -36.63
C GLU A 185 -18.44 4.76 -37.53
N LYS A 186 -17.27 5.24 -37.08
CA LYS A 186 -16.39 6.11 -37.89
C LYS A 186 -15.88 5.41 -39.14
N LEU A 187 -15.45 4.16 -39.02
CA LEU A 187 -14.93 3.41 -40.16
C LEU A 187 -16.03 3.11 -41.18
N SER A 188 -17.22 2.74 -40.70
CA SER A 188 -18.40 2.48 -41.54
C SER A 188 -18.81 3.74 -42.30
N LYS A 189 -18.81 4.90 -41.62
CA LYS A 189 -19.08 6.19 -42.25
C LYS A 189 -18.02 6.55 -43.31
N ASN A 190 -16.73 6.40 -42.99
CA ASN A 190 -15.65 6.71 -43.93
C ASN A 190 -15.74 5.85 -45.20
N ILE A 191 -16.09 4.56 -45.09
CA ILE A 191 -16.28 3.69 -46.25
C ILE A 191 -17.45 4.19 -47.11
N LYS A 192 -18.59 4.50 -46.50
CA LYS A 192 -19.77 5.03 -47.19
C LYS A 192 -19.47 6.37 -47.89
N ASP A 193 -18.70 7.25 -47.25
CA ASP A 193 -18.31 8.54 -47.84
C ASP A 193 -17.35 8.34 -49.04
N ILE A 194 -16.36 7.45 -48.93
CA ILE A 194 -15.45 7.14 -50.05
C ILE A 194 -16.21 6.52 -51.25
N LEU A 195 -17.17 5.63 -50.99
CA LEU A 195 -17.95 4.98 -52.06
C LEU A 195 -18.83 5.97 -52.85
N ARG A 196 -19.28 7.07 -52.22
CA ARG A 196 -20.06 8.12 -52.90
C ARG A 196 -19.24 8.86 -53.95
N ASP A 197 -17.97 9.13 -53.64
CA ASP A 197 -17.10 9.95 -54.49
C ASP A 197 -16.34 9.14 -55.55
N LEU A 198 -16.31 7.81 -55.44
CA LEU A 198 -15.63 6.92 -56.40
C LEU A 198 -16.50 6.58 -57.61
N ASP A 199 -15.91 6.53 -58.80
CA ASP A 199 -16.54 5.99 -60.00
C ASP A 199 -16.30 4.46 -60.06
N LEU A 200 -17.19 3.71 -59.42
CA LEU A 200 -17.18 2.24 -59.31
C LEU A 200 -18.52 1.70 -59.78
N ASP A 201 -18.52 0.46 -60.26
CA ASP A 201 -19.76 -0.24 -60.63
C ASP A 201 -20.75 -0.27 -59.46
N ASN A 202 -22.00 0.09 -59.73
CA ASN A 202 -23.03 0.23 -58.70
C ASN A 202 -23.28 -1.09 -57.94
N GLN A 203 -23.14 -2.24 -58.60
CA GLN A 203 -23.34 -3.53 -57.96
C GLN A 203 -22.22 -3.83 -56.92
N ILE A 204 -21.01 -3.34 -57.17
CA ILE A 204 -19.89 -3.47 -56.23
C ILE A 204 -20.10 -2.54 -55.03
N LYS A 205 -20.57 -1.31 -55.27
CA LYS A 205 -20.87 -0.35 -54.19
C LYS A 205 -21.96 -0.87 -53.26
N GLU A 206 -23.09 -1.31 -53.82
CA GLU A 206 -24.21 -1.87 -53.05
C GLU A 206 -23.76 -3.07 -52.21
N ASN A 207 -22.98 -3.99 -52.81
CA ASN A 207 -22.45 -5.14 -52.08
C ASN A 207 -21.54 -4.75 -50.91
N ILE A 208 -20.69 -3.72 -51.07
CA ILE A 208 -19.86 -3.24 -49.96
C ILE A 208 -20.73 -2.59 -48.88
N GLU A 209 -21.67 -1.70 -49.24
CA GLU A 209 -22.53 -1.00 -48.29
C GLU A 209 -23.39 -1.98 -47.46
N ASP A 210 -24.04 -2.94 -48.11
CA ASP A 210 -24.87 -3.95 -47.46
C ASP A 210 -24.07 -4.77 -46.44
N ASN A 211 -22.88 -5.24 -46.82
CA ASN A 211 -22.06 -6.05 -45.91
C ASN A 211 -21.49 -5.21 -44.74
N ILE A 212 -21.20 -3.93 -44.96
CA ILE A 212 -20.79 -3.02 -43.88
C ILE A 212 -21.95 -2.79 -42.89
N GLU A 213 -23.18 -2.60 -43.36
CA GLU A 213 -24.35 -2.41 -42.50
C GLU A 213 -24.69 -3.67 -41.68
N VAL A 214 -24.55 -4.85 -42.28
CA VAL A 214 -24.67 -6.13 -41.56
C VAL A 214 -23.62 -6.23 -40.45
N LEU A 215 -22.36 -5.85 -40.72
CA LEU A 215 -21.32 -5.86 -39.67
C LEU A 215 -21.58 -4.81 -38.59
N GLU A 216 -22.00 -3.60 -38.97
CA GLU A 216 -22.32 -2.53 -38.02
C GLU A 216 -23.43 -2.95 -37.06
N SER A 217 -24.53 -3.51 -37.58
CA SER A 217 -25.64 -3.99 -36.76
C SER A 217 -25.26 -5.19 -35.89
N GLU A 218 -24.58 -6.20 -36.43
CA GLU A 218 -24.25 -7.41 -35.67
C GLU A 218 -23.16 -7.18 -34.62
N LEU A 219 -22.19 -6.30 -34.86
CA LEU A 219 -21.09 -6.04 -33.92
C LEU A 219 -21.49 -5.15 -32.73
N LEU A 220 -22.63 -4.45 -32.83
CA LEU A 220 -23.19 -3.63 -31.74
C LEU A 220 -24.18 -4.40 -30.85
N GLU A 221 -24.62 -5.59 -31.27
CA GLU A 221 -25.53 -6.44 -30.51
C GLU A 221 -24.85 -7.12 -29.31
N GLU A 222 -25.56 -7.30 -28.20
CA GLU A 222 -25.04 -8.02 -27.01
C GLU A 222 -24.74 -9.50 -27.31
N LYS A 223 -25.42 -10.08 -28.32
CA LYS A 223 -25.26 -11.48 -28.76
C LYS A 223 -25.13 -11.55 -30.28
N PRO A 224 -23.94 -11.24 -30.82
CA PRO A 224 -23.69 -11.24 -32.26
C PRO A 224 -23.93 -12.62 -32.88
N ARG A 225 -24.63 -12.65 -34.01
CA ARG A 225 -24.88 -13.89 -34.74
C ARG A 225 -23.68 -14.18 -35.65
N LYS A 226 -22.76 -15.02 -35.14
CA LYS A 226 -21.50 -15.38 -35.82
C LYS A 226 -21.65 -15.83 -37.28
N GLY A 227 -22.80 -16.41 -37.65
CA GLY A 227 -23.11 -16.80 -39.03
C GLY A 227 -23.23 -15.61 -39.99
N PHE A 228 -23.95 -14.56 -39.59
CA PHE A 228 -24.11 -13.35 -40.41
C PHE A 228 -22.81 -12.58 -40.54
N ILE A 229 -22.02 -12.51 -39.45
CA ILE A 229 -20.70 -11.88 -39.47
C ILE A 229 -19.77 -12.59 -40.47
N ARG A 230 -19.75 -13.92 -40.52
CA ARG A 230 -18.95 -14.68 -41.49
C ARG A 230 -19.36 -14.38 -42.93
N THR A 231 -20.66 -14.41 -43.21
CA THR A 231 -21.18 -14.11 -44.55
C THR A 231 -20.79 -12.71 -45.02
N ALA A 232 -20.89 -11.72 -44.12
CA ALA A 232 -20.52 -10.34 -44.45
C ALA A 232 -19.01 -10.17 -44.66
N ILE A 233 -18.17 -10.86 -43.87
CA ILE A 233 -16.71 -10.91 -44.08
C ILE A 233 -16.41 -11.49 -45.46
N ASP A 234 -17.02 -12.62 -45.83
CA ASP A 234 -16.79 -13.26 -47.13
C ASP A 234 -17.21 -12.33 -48.29
N GLY A 235 -18.34 -11.63 -48.16
CA GLY A 235 -18.81 -10.65 -49.13
C GLY A 235 -17.83 -9.49 -49.35
N LEU A 236 -17.26 -8.95 -48.27
CA LEU A 236 -16.26 -7.88 -48.34
C LEU A 236 -14.92 -8.39 -48.89
N GLN A 237 -14.46 -9.57 -48.48
CA GLN A 237 -13.23 -10.18 -49.00
C GLN A 237 -13.30 -10.43 -50.50
N ASN A 238 -14.45 -10.88 -51.01
CA ASN A 238 -14.68 -11.06 -52.44
C ASN A 238 -14.72 -9.72 -53.22
N SER A 239 -14.97 -8.61 -52.53
CA SER A 239 -15.01 -7.28 -53.14
C SER A 239 -13.61 -6.64 -53.23
N LEU A 240 -12.67 -7.01 -52.35
CA LEU A 240 -11.32 -6.46 -52.29
C LEU A 240 -10.55 -6.49 -53.64
N PRO A 241 -10.57 -7.58 -54.44
CA PRO A 241 -9.87 -7.62 -55.72
C PRO A 241 -10.37 -6.57 -56.73
N ASN A 242 -11.65 -6.19 -56.63
CA ASN A 242 -12.28 -5.25 -57.55
C ASN A 242 -12.02 -3.78 -57.20
N ILE A 243 -11.51 -3.51 -55.99
CA ILE A 243 -11.23 -2.17 -55.49
C ILE A 243 -9.75 -1.96 -55.15
N LYS A 244 -8.87 -2.87 -55.61
CA LYS A 244 -7.43 -2.86 -55.32
C LYS A 244 -6.73 -1.54 -55.66
N ASP A 245 -7.26 -0.81 -56.64
CA ASP A 245 -6.71 0.48 -57.11
C ASP A 245 -7.13 1.65 -56.19
N HIS A 246 -8.05 1.41 -55.24
CA HIS A 246 -8.51 2.34 -54.21
C HIS A 246 -7.91 1.96 -52.86
N ILE A 247 -6.69 2.46 -52.61
CA ILE A 247 -5.86 2.11 -51.43
C ILE A 247 -6.59 2.42 -50.12
N GLU A 248 -7.20 3.59 -50.01
CA GLU A 248 -7.89 4.03 -48.77
C GLU A 248 -9.15 3.20 -48.49
N LEU A 249 -9.95 2.92 -49.51
CA LEU A 249 -11.13 2.06 -49.40
C LEU A 249 -10.75 0.63 -48.98
N THR A 250 -9.71 0.08 -49.61
CA THR A 250 -9.15 -1.25 -49.31
C THR A 250 -8.67 -1.34 -47.87
N ALA A 251 -7.97 -0.31 -47.38
CA ALA A 251 -7.47 -0.25 -46.00
C ALA A 251 -8.62 -0.20 -44.97
N ASN A 252 -9.66 0.59 -45.25
CA ASN A 252 -10.82 0.71 -44.37
C ASN A 252 -11.63 -0.60 -44.33
N ILE A 253 -11.90 -1.23 -45.48
CA ILE A 253 -12.62 -2.52 -45.52
C ILE A 253 -11.82 -3.61 -44.80
N THR A 254 -10.51 -3.67 -45.00
CA THR A 254 -9.63 -4.63 -44.30
C THR A 254 -9.67 -4.44 -42.79
N SER A 255 -9.73 -3.19 -42.32
CA SER A 255 -9.79 -2.87 -40.90
C SER A 255 -11.14 -3.29 -40.27
N ILE A 256 -12.28 -3.05 -40.95
CA ILE A 256 -13.59 -3.56 -40.49
C ILE A 256 -13.64 -5.09 -40.46
N ILE A 257 -13.08 -5.77 -41.48
CA ILE A 257 -12.95 -7.24 -41.46
C ILE A 257 -12.13 -7.68 -40.23
N GLY A 258 -11.05 -6.97 -39.91
CA GLY A 258 -10.24 -7.19 -38.71
C GLY A 258 -11.04 -7.11 -37.41
N PHE A 259 -11.88 -6.07 -37.26
CA PHE A 259 -12.79 -5.93 -36.12
C PHE A 259 -13.79 -7.09 -36.04
N ALA A 260 -14.42 -7.44 -37.17
CA ALA A 260 -15.40 -8.51 -37.25
C ALA A 260 -14.82 -9.89 -36.89
N MET A 261 -13.59 -10.17 -37.35
CA MET A 261 -12.88 -11.42 -37.02
C MET A 261 -12.57 -11.58 -35.54
N ALA A 262 -12.40 -10.49 -34.79
CA ALA A 262 -12.12 -10.54 -33.35
C ALA A 262 -13.34 -11.05 -32.54
N VAL A 263 -14.56 -10.83 -33.03
CA VAL A 263 -15.81 -11.22 -32.35
C VAL A 263 -16.21 -12.67 -32.60
N ILE A 264 -15.80 -13.25 -33.73
CA ILE A 264 -16.14 -14.64 -34.08
C ILE A 264 -15.15 -15.69 -33.54
N LYS A 265 -14.00 -15.27 -33.00
CA LYS A 265 -13.09 -16.17 -32.25
C LYS A 265 -13.79 -16.78 -31.03
#